data_AF-A0A7W0JXT7-F1
#
_entry.id   AF-A0A7W0JXT7-F1
#
_cell.length_a   1.000
_cell.length_b   1.000
_cell.length_c   1.000
_cell.angle_alpha   90.00
_cell.angle_beta   90.00
_cell.angle_gamma   90.00
#
_symmetry.space_group_name_H-M   'P 1'
#
loop_
_entity.id
_entity.type
_entity.pdbx_description
1 polymer ?
#
loop_
_entity_poly.entity_id
_entity_poly.type
_entity_poly.pdbx_seq_one_letter_code
_entity_poly.pdbx_strand_id
1 'polypeptide(L)'
;MSPEAVLAYGWRIPFIIGLGVGLGGIAIRRYYVERVPHQAPARSPLGEAFGLHWRTMLHLVALVAGLSVGFYTTFVYAATWLAQVAQVPARTALGINTLAMGLSLIAAPAAGLASDRVGRRSSRRCCCRRWRLTGLPRSSRRRGFDDREIADFICDYLDRPGVRITRHPTADGPSST
;
A
#
# COMPACT_ATOMS: atom_id res chain seq x y z
N MET A 1 33.06 -11.29 -19.01
CA MET A 1 32.85 -12.50 -18.17
C MET A 1 32.13 -13.53 -19.02
N SER A 2 32.55 -14.78 -18.99
CA SER A 2 31.83 -15.83 -19.72
C SER A 2 30.43 -16.03 -19.09
N PRO A 3 29.37 -16.27 -19.88
CA PRO A 3 28.01 -16.43 -19.37
C PRO A 3 27.89 -17.48 -18.25
N GLU A 4 28.70 -18.52 -18.31
CA GLU A 4 28.75 -19.64 -17.38
C GLU A 4 29.27 -19.21 -16.00
N ALA A 5 30.25 -18.29 -15.98
CA ALA A 5 30.80 -17.75 -14.73
C ALA A 5 29.77 -16.88 -13.98
N VAL A 6 28.92 -16.15 -14.71
CA VAL A 6 27.84 -15.34 -14.13
C VAL A 6 26.76 -16.23 -13.53
N LEU A 7 26.39 -17.32 -14.20
CA LEU A 7 25.42 -18.29 -13.67
C LEU A 7 25.94 -19.02 -12.42
N ALA A 8 27.24 -19.35 -12.37
CA ALA A 8 27.84 -20.06 -11.24
C ALA A 8 28.02 -19.19 -9.98
N TYR A 9 28.40 -17.92 -10.12
CA TYR A 9 28.78 -17.07 -8.99
C TYR A 9 27.81 -15.91 -8.72
N GLY A 10 27.05 -15.46 -9.73
CA GLY A 10 26.23 -14.24 -9.68
C GLY A 10 25.12 -14.29 -8.63
N TRP A 11 24.64 -15.48 -8.27
CA TRP A 11 23.59 -15.64 -7.26
C TRP A 11 24.00 -15.19 -5.86
N ARG A 12 25.30 -15.12 -5.54
CA ARG A 12 25.79 -14.72 -4.19
C ARG A 12 25.62 -13.22 -3.92
N ILE A 13 25.69 -12.41 -4.96
CA ILE A 13 25.57 -10.94 -4.88
C ILE A 13 24.26 -10.49 -4.22
N PRO A 14 23.06 -10.97 -4.66
CA PRO A 14 21.80 -10.57 -4.02
C PRO A 14 21.70 -11.02 -2.55
N PHE A 15 22.34 -12.12 -2.15
CA PHE A 15 22.37 -12.53 -0.73
C PHE A 15 23.19 -11.59 0.14
N ILE A 16 24.36 -11.15 -0.34
CA ILE A 16 25.21 -10.20 0.39
C ILE A 16 24.50 -8.85 0.52
N ILE A 17 23.87 -8.37 -0.56
CA ILE A 17 23.07 -7.14 -0.53
C ILE A 17 21.89 -7.30 0.43
N GLY A 18 21.18 -8.43 0.35
CA GLY A 18 20.08 -8.75 1.25
C GLY A 18 20.50 -8.77 2.72
N LEU A 19 21.69 -9.30 3.03
CA LEU A 19 22.25 -9.28 4.39
C LEU A 19 22.48 -7.83 4.87
N GLY A 20 23.05 -6.97 4.03
CA GLY A 20 23.23 -5.55 4.36
C GLY A 20 21.91 -4.82 4.63
N VAL A 21 20.90 -5.05 3.79
CA VAL A 21 19.55 -4.51 3.99
C VAL A 21 18.91 -5.04 5.27
N GLY A 22 19.08 -6.33 5.57
CA GLY A 22 18.59 -6.94 6.80
C GLY A 22 19.21 -6.34 8.06
N LEU A 23 20.54 -6.14 8.06
CA LEU A 23 21.25 -5.46 9.15
C LEU A 23 20.77 -4.00 9.30
N GLY A 24 20.56 -3.29 8.19
CA GLY A 24 19.96 -1.96 8.19
C GLY A 24 18.56 -1.94 8.80
N GLY A 25 17.72 -2.92 8.46
CA GLY A 25 16.40 -3.09 9.06
C GLY A 25 16.45 -3.32 10.58
N ILE A 26 17.42 -4.10 11.07
CA ILE A 26 17.65 -4.31 12.51
C ILE A 26 18.09 -3.01 13.18
N ALA A 27 19.00 -2.25 12.56
CA ALA A 27 19.47 -0.97 13.09
C ALA A 27 18.32 0.04 13.22
N ILE A 28 17.48 0.16 12.19
CA ILE A 28 16.28 1.02 12.21
C ILE A 28 15.32 0.54 13.30
N ARG A 29 15.07 -0.77 13.41
CA ARG A 29 14.16 -1.31 14.42
C ARG A 29 14.64 -1.00 15.84
N ARG A 30 15.94 -1.15 16.11
CA ARG A 30 16.54 -0.82 17.41
C ARG A 30 16.40 0.68 17.73
N TYR A 31 16.62 1.55 16.74
CA TYR A 31 16.48 2.99 16.92
C TYR A 31 15.04 3.42 17.24
N TYR A 32 14.03 2.80 16.62
CA TYR A 32 12.62 3.14 16.82
C TYR A 32 12.03 2.55 18.10
N VAL A 33 12.41 1.33 18.49
CA VAL A 33 11.91 0.69 19.73
C VAL A 33 12.32 1.50 20.97
N GLU A 34 13.48 2.13 20.97
CA GLU A 34 13.95 2.97 22.08
C GLU A 34 13.19 4.31 22.20
N ARG A 35 12.58 4.78 21.11
CA ARG A 35 11.97 6.13 21.02
C ARG A 35 10.44 6.15 21.04
N VAL A 36 9.81 5.01 20.79
CA VAL A 36 8.34 4.89 20.76
C VAL A 36 7.91 4.00 21.92
N PRO A 37 7.19 4.52 22.93
CA PRO A 37 6.72 3.71 24.04
C PRO A 37 5.87 2.55 23.49
N HIS A 38 6.33 1.33 23.73
CA HIS A 38 5.65 0.12 23.32
C HIS A 38 4.37 -0.03 24.14
N GLN A 39 3.22 0.35 23.56
CA GLN A 39 1.94 -0.04 24.12
C GLN A 39 1.83 -1.56 23.97
N ALA A 40 1.73 -2.29 25.09
CA ALA A 40 1.56 -3.73 25.07
C ALA A 40 0.34 -4.07 24.18
N PRO A 41 0.49 -4.92 23.15
CA PRO A 41 -0.61 -5.22 22.26
C PRO A 41 -1.78 -5.82 23.06
N ALA A 42 -2.98 -5.27 22.89
CA ALA A 42 -4.20 -5.91 23.35
C ALA A 42 -4.23 -7.35 22.82
N ARG A 43 -4.69 -8.30 23.65
CA ARG A 43 -4.63 -9.75 23.38
C ARG A 43 -5.02 -10.08 21.93
N SER A 44 -4.12 -10.74 21.19
CA SER A 44 -4.38 -11.37 19.87
C SER A 44 -5.12 -10.46 18.86
N PRO A 45 -4.45 -9.43 18.30
CA PRO A 45 -5.05 -8.56 17.28
C PRO A 45 -5.47 -9.32 16.01
N LEU A 46 -4.82 -10.44 15.72
CA LEU A 46 -5.17 -11.30 14.58
C LEU A 46 -6.50 -12.04 14.83
N GLY A 47 -6.67 -12.67 16.00
CA GLY A 47 -7.91 -13.37 16.34
C GLY A 47 -9.14 -12.44 16.36
N GLU A 48 -8.98 -11.22 16.84
CA GLU A 48 -10.06 -10.22 16.85
C GLU A 48 -10.38 -9.72 15.43
N ALA A 49 -9.37 -9.48 14.59
CA ALA A 49 -9.57 -9.08 13.19
C ALA A 49 -10.29 -10.16 12.36
N PHE A 50 -9.93 -11.43 12.52
CA PHE A 50 -10.61 -12.54 11.84
C PHE A 50 -12.03 -12.78 12.38
N GLY A 51 -12.26 -12.58 13.69
CA GLY A 51 -13.58 -12.74 14.30
C GLY A 51 -14.58 -11.63 13.96
N LEU A 52 -14.14 -10.37 13.96
CA LEU A 52 -15.03 -9.21 13.75
C LEU A 52 -15.25 -8.88 12.26
N HIS A 53 -14.27 -9.14 11.39
CA HIS A 53 -14.24 -8.56 10.04
C HIS A 53 -13.86 -9.54 8.92
N TRP A 54 -14.21 -10.83 9.05
CA TRP A 54 -13.84 -11.87 8.06
C TRP A 54 -14.26 -11.56 6.62
N ARG A 55 -15.44 -10.95 6.40
CA ARG A 55 -15.92 -10.57 5.06
C ARG A 55 -15.07 -9.45 4.48
N THR A 56 -14.76 -8.42 5.26
CA THR A 56 -13.89 -7.32 4.82
C THR A 56 -12.48 -7.81 4.52
N MET A 57 -11.95 -8.73 5.33
CA MET A 57 -10.67 -9.38 5.08
C MET A 57 -10.67 -10.14 3.74
N LEU A 58 -11.74 -10.90 3.43
CA LEU A 58 -11.84 -11.59 2.14
C LEU A 58 -11.85 -10.64 0.94
N HIS A 59 -12.59 -9.53 1.03
CA HIS A 59 -12.58 -8.53 -0.05
C HIS A 59 -11.20 -7.90 -0.22
N LEU A 60 -10.49 -7.60 0.87
CA LEU A 60 -9.11 -7.11 0.80
C LEU A 60 -8.17 -8.14 0.18
N VAL A 61 -8.29 -9.41 0.57
CA VAL A 61 -7.50 -10.50 -0.02
C VAL A 61 -7.80 -10.63 -1.50
N ALA A 62 -9.06 -10.63 -1.91
CA ALA A 62 -9.45 -10.72 -3.32
C ALA A 62 -8.93 -9.52 -4.14
N LEU A 63 -9.03 -8.31 -3.58
CA LEU A 63 -8.50 -7.09 -4.20
C LEU A 63 -6.98 -7.16 -4.38
N VAL A 64 -6.25 -7.51 -3.32
CA VAL A 64 -4.78 -7.62 -3.34
C VAL A 64 -4.32 -8.76 -4.24
N ALA A 65 -5.03 -9.89 -4.23
CA ALA A 65 -4.76 -11.01 -5.12
C ALA A 65 -4.96 -10.63 -6.58
N GLY A 66 -6.06 -9.95 -6.92
CA GLY A 66 -6.32 -9.46 -8.28
C GLY A 66 -5.25 -8.47 -8.75
N LEU A 67 -4.87 -7.52 -7.91
CA LEU A 67 -3.77 -6.58 -8.18
C LEU A 67 -2.44 -7.31 -8.40
N SER A 68 -2.16 -8.30 -7.54
CA SER A 68 -0.94 -9.09 -7.62
C SER A 68 -0.90 -9.92 -8.91
N VAL A 69 -1.97 -10.63 -9.25
CA VAL A 69 -2.07 -11.42 -10.50
C VAL A 69 -1.91 -10.52 -11.72
N GLY A 70 -2.57 -9.36 -11.76
CA GLY A 70 -2.40 -8.40 -12.85
C GLY A 70 -0.96 -7.90 -12.98
N PHE A 71 -0.33 -7.59 -11.85
CA PHE A 71 1.07 -7.17 -11.80
C PHE A 71 2.02 -8.27 -12.30
N TYR A 72 1.91 -9.49 -11.79
CA TYR A 72 2.76 -10.61 -12.20
C TYR A 72 2.56 -10.95 -13.68
N THR A 73 1.31 -10.94 -14.17
CA THR A 73 1.02 -11.21 -15.57
C THR A 73 1.65 -10.15 -16.48
N THR A 74 1.57 -8.88 -16.09
CA THR A 74 2.06 -7.77 -16.92
C THR A 74 3.58 -7.62 -16.88
N PHE A 75 4.22 -7.76 -15.72
CA PHE A 75 5.66 -7.46 -15.57
C PHE A 75 6.56 -8.70 -15.53
N VAL A 76 6.03 -9.87 -15.19
CA VAL A 76 6.82 -11.11 -15.13
C VAL A 76 6.51 -11.99 -16.33
N TYR A 77 5.22 -12.26 -16.54
CA TYR A 77 4.81 -13.17 -17.61
C TYR A 77 4.92 -12.53 -19.00
N ALA A 78 4.59 -11.24 -19.17
CA ALA A 78 4.64 -10.61 -20.50
C ALA A 78 6.03 -10.67 -21.15
N ALA A 79 7.10 -10.45 -20.37
CA ALA A 79 8.48 -10.58 -20.87
C ALA A 79 8.79 -12.02 -21.32
N THR A 80 8.31 -13.00 -20.55
CA THR A 80 8.46 -14.42 -20.86
C THR A 80 7.66 -14.82 -22.10
N TRP A 81 6.42 -14.34 -22.23
CA TRP A 81 5.55 -14.60 -23.37
C TRP A 81 6.12 -13.98 -24.67
N LEU A 82 6.65 -12.76 -24.60
CA LEU A 82 7.32 -12.12 -25.74
C LEU A 82 8.54 -12.92 -26.22
N ALA A 83 9.32 -13.47 -25.29
CA ALA A 83 10.49 -14.27 -25.62
C ALA A 83 10.13 -15.68 -26.13
N GLN A 84 9.14 -16.35 -25.50
CA GLN A 84 8.81 -17.75 -25.76
C GLN A 84 7.80 -17.92 -26.90
N VAL A 85 6.78 -17.07 -26.99
CA VAL A 85 5.67 -17.20 -27.96
C VAL A 85 5.88 -16.29 -29.16
N ALA A 86 6.16 -15.01 -28.93
CA ALA A 86 6.40 -14.06 -30.01
C ALA A 86 7.82 -14.16 -30.61
N GLN A 87 8.67 -15.06 -30.08
CA GLN A 87 10.04 -15.34 -30.55
C GLN A 87 10.91 -14.07 -30.67
N VAL A 88 10.62 -13.05 -29.85
CA VAL A 88 11.42 -11.83 -29.77
C VAL A 88 12.72 -12.14 -29.03
N PRO A 89 13.89 -11.61 -29.48
CA PRO A 89 15.14 -11.81 -28.77
C PRO A 89 15.02 -11.41 -27.29
N ALA A 90 15.49 -12.28 -26.39
CA ALA A 90 15.37 -12.09 -24.94
C ALA A 90 15.90 -10.73 -24.47
N ARG A 91 16.98 -10.22 -25.10
CA ARG A 91 17.53 -8.89 -24.85
C ARG A 91 16.51 -7.77 -25.10
N THR A 92 15.74 -7.87 -26.17
CA THR A 92 14.72 -6.88 -26.54
C THR A 92 13.49 -7.01 -25.65
N ALA A 93 13.04 -8.23 -25.36
CA ALA A 93 11.91 -8.47 -24.45
C ALA A 93 12.19 -7.94 -23.03
N LEU A 94 13.38 -8.20 -22.48
CA LEU A 94 13.81 -7.67 -21.19
C LEU A 94 13.96 -6.14 -21.21
N GLY A 95 14.41 -5.58 -22.33
CA GLY A 95 14.50 -4.12 -22.52
C GLY A 95 13.13 -3.43 -22.46
N ILE A 96 12.13 -3.99 -23.16
CA ILE A 96 10.74 -3.49 -23.13
C ILE A 96 10.18 -3.58 -21.71
N ASN A 97 10.41 -4.70 -21.01
CA ASN A 97 9.95 -4.87 -19.64
C ASN A 97 10.63 -3.86 -18.68
N THR A 98 11.93 -3.62 -18.84
CA THR A 98 12.67 -2.62 -18.06
C THR A 98 12.11 -1.22 -18.27
N LEU A 99 11.79 -0.85 -19.51
CA LEU A 99 11.15 0.43 -19.82
C LEU A 99 9.75 0.52 -19.18
N ALA A 100 8.95 -0.54 -19.26
CA ALA A 100 7.62 -0.57 -18.65
C ALA A 100 7.69 -0.43 -17.12
N MET A 101 8.64 -1.09 -16.45
CA MET A 101 8.87 -0.92 -15.01
C MET A 101 9.36 0.50 -14.68
N GLY A 102 10.24 1.08 -15.50
CA GLY A 102 10.71 2.45 -15.35
C GLY A 102 9.57 3.48 -15.47
N LEU A 103 8.68 3.31 -16.45
CA LEU A 103 7.49 4.14 -16.58
C LEU A 103 6.54 3.97 -15.39
N SER A 104 6.42 2.74 -14.87
CA SER A 104 5.60 2.46 -13.69
C SER A 104 6.14 3.12 -12.43
N LEU A 105 7.46 3.25 -12.30
CA LEU A 105 8.10 3.95 -11.19
C LEU A 105 7.74 5.45 -11.15
N ILE A 106 7.52 6.07 -12.30
CA ILE A 106 7.07 7.47 -12.42
C ILE A 106 5.55 7.58 -12.33
N ALA A 107 4.83 6.62 -12.92
CA ALA A 107 3.38 6.59 -12.91
C ALA A 107 2.82 6.38 -11.51
N ALA A 108 3.45 5.55 -10.67
CA ALA A 108 3.01 5.30 -9.29
C ALA A 108 2.90 6.58 -8.43
N PRO A 109 3.94 7.42 -8.29
CA PRO A 109 3.83 8.68 -7.55
C PRO A 109 2.90 9.68 -8.26
N ALA A 110 2.85 9.70 -9.59
CA ALA A 110 1.90 10.56 -10.31
C ALA A 110 0.44 10.17 -10.01
N ALA A 111 0.13 8.88 -10.00
CA ALA A 111 -1.17 8.33 -9.63
C ALA A 111 -1.49 8.57 -8.15
N GLY A 112 -0.48 8.46 -7.26
CA GLY A 112 -0.61 8.84 -5.85
C GLY A 112 -0.97 10.32 -5.69
N LEU A 113 -0.25 11.22 -6.35
CA LEU A 113 -0.51 12.66 -6.35
C LEU A 113 -1.88 12.99 -6.98
N ALA A 114 -2.29 12.28 -8.02
CA ALA A 114 -3.60 12.43 -8.63
C ALA A 114 -4.72 11.96 -7.67
N SER A 115 -4.53 10.81 -7.01
CA SER A 115 -5.45 10.28 -6.00
C SER A 115 -5.63 11.26 -4.84
N ASP A 116 -4.53 11.83 -4.34
CA ASP A 116 -4.56 12.82 -3.26
C ASP A 116 -5.31 14.10 -3.66
N ARG A 117 -5.22 14.51 -4.92
CA ARG A 117 -5.94 15.68 -5.45
C ARG A 117 -7.43 15.42 -5.67
N VAL A 118 -7.80 14.24 -6.14
CA VAL A 118 -9.20 13.86 -6.42
C VAL A 118 -9.93 13.51 -5.11
N GLY A 119 -9.29 12.76 -4.22
CA GLY A 119 -9.82 12.31 -2.93
C GLY A 119 -10.06 13.45 -1.93
N ARG A 120 -9.16 14.44 -1.83
CA ARG A 120 -9.34 15.58 -0.89
C ARG A 120 -10.43 16.57 -1.31
N ARG A 121 -10.79 16.65 -2.60
CA ARG A 121 -11.81 17.60 -3.10
C ARG A 121 -13.20 16.98 -3.32
N SER A 122 -13.29 15.67 -3.56
CA SER A 122 -14.57 14.98 -3.81
C SER A 122 -15.27 14.54 -2.52
N SER A 123 -14.52 13.98 -1.55
CA SER A 123 -15.06 13.51 -0.27
C SER A 123 -15.75 14.62 0.52
N ARG A 124 -15.14 15.80 0.64
CA ARG A 124 -15.73 16.96 1.34
C ARG A 124 -17.04 17.45 0.71
N ARG A 125 -17.18 17.38 -0.62
CA ARG A 125 -18.38 17.86 -1.32
C ARG A 125 -19.47 16.81 -1.37
N CYS A 126 -19.14 15.54 -1.53
CA CYS A 126 -20.12 14.46 -1.58
C CYS A 126 -20.71 14.17 -0.19
N CYS A 127 -19.88 14.12 0.87
CA CYS A 127 -20.35 13.87 2.22
C CYS A 127 -21.28 15.00 2.72
N CYS A 128 -20.87 16.27 2.60
CA CYS A 128 -21.72 17.40 3.02
C CYS A 128 -23.02 17.53 2.21
N ARG A 129 -23.00 17.20 0.92
CA ARG A 129 -24.19 17.31 0.05
C ARG A 129 -25.14 16.13 0.25
N ARG A 130 -24.63 14.92 0.50
CA ARG A 130 -25.46 13.75 0.79
C ARG A 130 -26.01 13.77 2.21
N TRP A 131 -25.24 14.20 3.21
CA TRP A 131 -25.71 14.32 4.60
C TRP A 131 -26.80 15.39 4.78
N ARG A 132 -26.73 16.50 4.02
CA ARG A 132 -27.82 17.51 3.98
C ARG A 132 -29.09 17.01 3.31
N LEU A 133 -28.99 16.06 2.38
CA LEU A 133 -30.14 15.62 1.59
C LEU A 133 -30.91 14.47 2.23
N THR A 134 -30.25 13.63 3.04
CA THR A 134 -30.91 12.42 3.54
C THR A 134 -31.52 12.54 4.92
N GLY A 135 -31.08 13.43 5.82
CA GLY A 135 -31.78 13.70 7.09
C GLY A 135 -32.20 12.46 7.90
N LEU A 136 -31.51 11.32 7.72
CA LEU A 136 -31.96 10.02 8.22
C LEU A 136 -31.45 9.82 9.64
N PRO A 137 -32.34 9.42 10.58
CA PRO A 137 -31.92 9.07 11.92
C PRO A 137 -31.04 7.82 11.88
N ARG A 138 -29.96 7.83 12.68
CA ARG A 138 -29.04 6.70 12.91
C ARG A 138 -29.85 5.49 13.41
N SER A 139 -30.29 4.64 12.49
CA SER A 139 -30.90 3.36 12.84
C SER A 139 -29.80 2.32 12.97
N SER A 140 -29.55 1.96 14.23
CA SER A 140 -28.79 0.76 14.56
C SER A 140 -29.50 -0.47 13.98
N ARG A 141 -28.72 -1.38 13.38
CA ARG A 141 -29.00 -2.82 13.23
C ARG A 141 -29.79 -3.22 11.97
N ARG A 142 -29.11 -3.79 10.97
CA ARG A 142 -29.19 -5.22 10.56
C ARG A 142 -28.28 -5.54 9.36
N ARG A 143 -27.82 -6.80 9.38
CA ARG A 143 -26.91 -7.48 8.45
C ARG A 143 -27.43 -7.45 7.01
N GLY A 144 -26.66 -6.87 6.10
CA GLY A 144 -26.85 -6.92 4.65
C GLY A 144 -25.71 -6.18 3.97
N PHE A 145 -24.68 -6.92 3.56
CA PHE A 145 -23.42 -6.40 3.04
C PHE A 145 -23.63 -5.93 1.60
N ASP A 146 -24.01 -4.67 1.45
CA ASP A 146 -24.15 -3.93 0.19
C ASP A 146 -22.85 -3.12 -0.04
N ASP A 147 -22.33 -3.04 -1.25
CA ASP A 147 -21.03 -2.38 -1.58
C ASP A 147 -20.99 -0.90 -1.15
N ARG A 148 -22.17 -0.31 -0.91
CA ARG A 148 -22.34 1.03 -0.34
C ARG A 148 -21.85 1.14 1.10
N GLU A 149 -21.90 0.05 1.86
CA GLU A 149 -21.56 -0.01 3.28
C GLU A 149 -20.04 0.14 3.50
N ILE A 150 -19.20 -0.30 2.56
CA ILE A 150 -17.74 -0.09 2.62
C ILE A 150 -17.39 1.38 2.43
N ALA A 151 -18.04 2.04 1.46
CA ALA A 151 -17.85 3.47 1.24
C ALA A 151 -18.32 4.26 2.47
N ASP A 152 -19.45 3.89 3.05
CA ASP A 152 -20.00 4.54 4.24
C ASP A 152 -19.13 4.27 5.49
N PHE A 153 -18.55 3.08 5.66
CA PHE A 153 -17.65 2.77 6.77
C PHE A 153 -16.32 3.52 6.66
N ILE A 154 -15.72 3.62 5.47
CA ILE A 154 -14.52 4.43 5.24
C ILE A 154 -14.83 5.91 5.50
N CYS A 155 -16.01 6.39 5.12
CA CYS A 155 -16.47 7.74 5.42
C CYS A 155 -16.68 7.98 6.92
N ASP A 156 -17.30 7.06 7.66
CA ASP A 156 -17.52 7.17 9.11
C ASP A 156 -16.20 7.09 9.90
N TYR A 157 -15.26 6.25 9.46
CA TYR A 157 -13.92 6.17 10.05
C TYR A 157 -13.13 7.48 9.87
N LEU A 158 -13.23 8.12 8.71
CA LEU A 158 -12.56 9.39 8.42
C LEU A 158 -13.23 10.61 9.09
N ASP A 159 -14.49 10.50 9.49
CA ASP A 159 -15.27 11.57 10.14
C ASP A 159 -15.25 11.51 11.68
N ARG A 160 -14.61 10.48 12.29
CA ARG A 160 -14.50 10.40 13.75
C ARG A 160 -13.71 11.60 14.32
N PRO A 161 -14.31 12.40 15.23
CA PRO A 161 -13.66 13.53 15.88
C PRO A 161 -12.65 13.02 16.91
N GLY A 162 -11.48 12.60 16.43
CA GLY A 162 -10.43 12.02 17.27
C GLY A 162 -9.15 11.69 16.52
N VAL A 163 -9.20 11.44 15.20
CA VAL A 163 -8.00 11.26 14.37
C VAL A 163 -7.51 12.64 13.93
N ARG A 164 -7.11 13.45 14.90
CA ARG A 164 -6.36 14.68 14.66
C ARG A 164 -4.93 14.22 14.41
N ILE A 165 -4.49 14.17 13.15
CA ILE A 165 -3.06 14.03 12.81
C ILE A 165 -2.38 15.25 13.44
N THR A 166 -1.85 15.08 14.65
CA THR A 166 -1.11 16.10 15.37
C THR A 166 0.11 16.43 14.50
N ARG A 167 0.08 17.59 13.85
CA ARG A 167 1.30 18.18 13.29
C ARG A 167 2.28 18.27 14.45
N HIS A 168 3.43 17.61 14.34
CA HIS A 168 4.57 17.92 15.19
C HIS A 168 4.80 19.44 15.11
N PRO A 169 4.81 20.18 16.22
CA PRO A 169 5.17 21.58 16.20
C PRO A 169 6.65 21.66 15.79
N THR A 170 6.90 22.29 14.66
CA THR A 170 8.18 22.90 14.34
C THR A 170 8.54 23.84 15.49
N ALA A 171 9.66 23.55 16.16
CA ALA A 171 10.24 24.42 17.16
C ALA A 171 10.76 25.69 16.47
N ASP A 172 9.94 26.73 16.46
CA ASP A 172 10.37 28.11 16.21
C ASP A 172 9.63 29.03 17.17
N GLY A 173 10.39 29.76 17.99
CA GLY A 173 9.88 30.75 18.94
C GLY A 173 11.00 31.39 19.76
N PRO A 174 11.37 32.65 19.49
CA PRO A 174 12.40 33.40 20.21
C PRO A 174 11.81 34.22 21.38
N SER A 175 12.60 34.50 22.42
CA SER A 175 12.58 35.77 23.19
C SER A 175 13.52 35.75 24.42
N SER A 176 14.56 36.58 24.35
CA SER A 176 15.01 37.54 25.37
C SER A 176 14.97 37.19 26.87
N THR A 177 16.16 37.17 27.47
CA THR A 177 16.53 38.05 28.61
C THR A 177 17.95 38.54 28.38
#